data_AF-A0A920QQP4-F1
#
_entry.id   AF-A0A920QQP4-F1
#
_cell.length_a   1.000
_cell.length_b   1.000
_cell.length_c   1.000
_cell.angle_alpha   90.00
_cell.angle_beta   90.00
_cell.angle_gamma   90.00
#
_symmetry.space_group_name_H-M   'P 1'
#
loop_
_entity.id
_entity.type
_entity.pdbx_description
1 polymer ?
#
loop_
_entity_poly.entity_id
_entity_poly.type
_entity_poly.pdbx_seq_one_letter_code
_entity_poly.pdbx_strand_id
1 'polypeptide(L)' 'MDNNKTTLIGAGLSGPLMATYLTQHGYSVDIYEKRSDIRIKNISAGRSINLAFR' A
#
# COMPACT_ATOMS: atom_id res chain seq x y z
N MET A 1 -8.58 -15.45 -18.35
CA MET A 1 -8.37 -15.02 -16.96
C MET A 1 -8.91 -13.62 -16.88
N ASP A 2 -10.05 -13.43 -16.22
CA ASP A 2 -10.64 -12.10 -16.07
C ASP A 2 -9.62 -11.22 -15.34
N ASN A 3 -9.08 -10.26 -16.08
CA ASN A 3 -8.05 -9.34 -15.63
C ASN A 3 -8.71 -8.29 -14.73
N ASN A 4 -9.24 -8.73 -13.59
CA ASN A 4 -9.98 -7.90 -12.64
C ASN A 4 -9.03 -6.88 -12.02
N LYS A 5 -8.93 -5.74 -12.71
CA LYS A 5 -8.10 -4.62 -12.32
C LYS A 5 -8.70 -3.98 -11.07
N THR A 6 -7.99 -4.08 -9.96
CA THR A 6 -8.39 -3.54 -8.66
C THR A 6 -7.60 -2.27 -8.38
N THR A 7 -8.30 -1.21 -7.97
CA THR A 7 -7.64 0.03 -7.54
C THR A 7 -7.73 0.16 -6.03
N LEU A 8 -6.58 0.34 -5.37
CA LEU A 8 -6.46 0.59 -3.94
C LEU A 8 -6.12 2.06 -3.70
N ILE A 9 -6.85 2.68 -2.77
CA ILE A 9 -6.57 4.05 -2.31
C ILE A 9 -5.97 3.98 -0.91
N GLY A 10 -4.74 4.49 -0.77
CA GLY A 10 -3.97 4.53 0.46
C GLY A 10 -2.83 3.50 0.50
N ALA A 11 -1.60 3.98 0.61
CA ALA A 11 -0.39 3.16 0.78
C ALA A 11 0.10 3.21 2.24
N GLY A 12 -0.83 3.04 3.18
CA GLY A 12 -0.53 2.88 4.62
C GLY A 12 0.05 1.50 4.94
N LEU A 13 -0.32 0.93 6.09
CA LEU A 13 0.14 -0.42 6.48
C LEU A 13 -0.62 -1.54 5.74
N SER A 14 -1.95 -1.44 5.68
CA SER A 14 -2.80 -2.48 5.09
C SER A 14 -2.83 -2.46 3.56
N GLY A 15 -2.66 -1.29 2.93
CA GLY A 15 -2.73 -1.14 1.48
C GLY A 15 -1.71 -2.00 0.72
N PRO A 16 -0.40 -1.84 0.97
CA PRO A 16 0.65 -2.65 0.36
C PRO A 16 0.51 -4.15 0.68
N LEU A 17 0.08 -4.50 1.90
CA LEU A 17 -0.18 -5.89 2.29
C LEU A 17 -1.27 -6.52 1.40
N MET A 18 -2.41 -5.84 1.28
CA MET A 18 -3.53 -6.33 0.48
C MET A 18 -3.19 -6.38 -1.01
N ALA A 19 -2.48 -5.38 -1.54
CA ALA A 19 -2.06 -5.40 -2.94
C ALA A 19 -1.08 -6.55 -3.24
N THR A 20 -0.16 -6.83 -2.31
CA THR A 20 0.76 -7.97 -2.45
C THR A 20 -0.03 -9.29 -2.47
N TYR A 21 -0.99 -9.46 -1.55
CA TYR A 21 -1.86 -10.63 -1.51
C TYR A 21 -2.65 -10.80 -2.81
N LEU A 22 -3.32 -9.75 -3.29
CA LEU A 22 -4.11 -9.78 -4.53
C LEU A 22 -3.24 -10.04 -5.76
N THR A 23 -2.05 -9.43 -5.86
CA THR A 23 -1.14 -9.65 -6.98
C THR A 23 -0.67 -11.11 -7.04
N GLN A 24 -0.40 -11.73 -5.88
CA GLN A 24 -0.06 -13.16 -5.79
C GLN A 24 -1.20 -14.08 -6.26
N HIS A 25 -2.45 -13.63 -6.17
CA HIS A 25 -3.62 -14.38 -6.64
C HIS A 25 -3.99 -14.05 -8.10
N GLY A 26 -3.14 -13.35 -8.83
CA GLY A 26 -3.31 -13.07 -10.26
C GLY A 26 -4.16 -11.83 -10.58
N TYR A 27 -4.41 -10.96 -9.60
CA TYR A 27 -5.10 -9.69 -9.84
C TYR A 27 -4.11 -8.59 -10.25
N SER A 28 -4.53 -7.71 -11.17
CA SER A 28 -3.80 -6.48 -11.48
C SER A 28 -4.19 -5.40 -10.47
N VAL A 29 -3.24 -4.90 -9.68
CA VAL A 29 -3.53 -3.91 -8.61
C VAL A 29 -2.77 -2.61 -8.81
N ASP A 30 -3.49 -1.50 -8.83
CA ASP A 30 -2.91 -0.16 -8.78
C ASP A 30 -3.13 0.44 -7.38
N ILE A 31 -2.08 0.95 -6.72
CA ILE A 31 -2.20 1.70 -5.46
C ILE A 31 -1.93 3.19 -5.71
N TYR A 32 -2.79 4.04 -5.16
CA TYR A 32 -2.58 5.49 -5.13
C TYR A 32 -2.49 6.00 -3.69
N GLU A 33 -1.50 6.84 -3.42
CA GLU A 33 -1.30 7.50 -2.12
C GLU A 33 -1.17 9.00 -2.33
N LYS A 34 -1.81 9.78 -1.44
CA LYS A 34 -1.74 11.24 -1.48
C LYS A 34 -0.36 11.74 -1.09
N ARG A 35 0.29 11.07 -0.14
CA ARG A 35 1.63 11.42 0.33
C ARG A 35 2.67 11.03 -0.71
N SER A 36 3.78 11.78 -0.73
CA SER A 36 4.95 11.37 -1.51
C SER A 36 5.52 10.04 -1.01
N ASP A 37 6.29 9.37 -1.86
CA ASP A 37 6.99 8.15 -1.48
C ASP A 37 7.99 8.41 -0.34
N ILE A 38 7.73 7.81 0.82
CA ILE A 38 8.54 7.92 2.04
C ILE A 38 9.95 7.33 1.88
N ARG A 39 10.17 6.49 0.87
CA ARG A 39 11.47 5.87 0.58
C ARG A 39 12.41 6.82 -0.15
N ILE A 40 11.86 7.80 -0.86
CA ILE A 40 12.60 8.75 -1.69
C ILE A 40 12.70 10.12 -1.01
N LYS A 41 11.59 10.60 -0.45
CA LYS A 41 11.54 11.91 0.21
C LYS A 41 11.54 11.75 1.71
N ASN A 42 12.38 12.54 2.38
CA ASN A 42 12.35 12.65 3.83
C ASN A 42 11.14 13.52 4.23
N ILE A 43 10.04 12.88 4.58
CA ILE A 43 8.80 13.54 4.95
C ILE A 43 8.84 13.74 6.47
N SER A 44 8.48 14.94 6.96
CA SER A 44 8.27 15.15 8.39
C SER A 44 7.41 14.01 8.92
N ALA A 45 7.95 13.25 9.87
CA ALA A 45 7.26 12.13 10.49
C ALA A 45 5.88 12.65 10.91
N GLY A 46 4.82 12.07 10.36
CA GLY A 46 3.47 12.37 10.82
C GLY A 46 3.27 11.80 12.22
N ARG A 47 2.08 11.29 12.53
CA ARG A 47 1.91 10.37 13.66
C ARG A 47 2.57 9.02 13.36
N SER A 48 3.90 8.97 13.37
CA SER A 48 4.63 7.71 13.41
C SER A 48 4.52 7.16 14.82
N ILE A 49 3.98 5.95 14.94
CA ILE A 49 3.82 5.25 16.22
C ILE A 49 4.55 3.91 16.12
N ASN A 50 5.16 3.48 17.22
CA ASN A 50 5.68 2.13 17.31
C ASN A 50 4.50 1.17 17.47
N LEU A 51 4.42 0.18 16.58
CA LEU A 51 3.40 -0.87 16.63
C LEU A 51 4.07 -2.15 17.10
N ALA A 52 3.50 -2.75 18.15
CA ALA A 52 3.88 -4.10 18.55
C ALA A 52 3.05 -5.09 17.73
N PHE A 53 3.73 -5.96 16.98
CA PHE A 53 3.11 -7.18 16.49
C PHE A 53 3.09 -8.19 17.65
N ARG A 54 1.95 -8.88 17.83
CA ARG A 54 1.82 -9.98 18.79
C ARG A 54 1.69 -11.29 18.03
#